data_AF-A0A538I667-F1
#
_entry.id   AF-A0A538I667-F1
#
_cell.length_a   1.000
_cell.length_b   1.000
_cell.length_c   1.000
_cell.angle_alpha   90.00
_cell.angle_beta   90.00
_cell.angle_gamma   90.00
#
_symmetry.space_group_name_H-M   'P 1'
#
loop_
_entity.id
_entity.type
_entity.pdbx_description
1 polymer ?
#
loop_
_entity_poly.entity_id
_entity_poly.type
_entity_poly.pdbx_seq_one_letter_code
_entity_poly.pdbx_strand_id
1 'polypeptide(L)'
;MPTSTGNPWDTIVGEAGRESALWIAAARPAEEQEHEPVFSLLAEPRYALGVETIYEGYLLHYGKPRLFAPEDHDSALLLGDYLYAHGLVRIEQVGTVEAVNDLAELIAVCAYLQAEQIKGDASVWAATAALLGEGALDDARTSLRLDNDPGPLERLARGRAGDDAVERALAAHAERLR
;
A
#
# COMPACT_ATOMS: atom_id res chain seq x y z
N MET A 1 12.78 14.94 -14.40
CA MET A 1 13.16 13.53 -14.66
C MET A 1 11.98 12.89 -15.37
N PRO A 2 12.16 12.13 -16.46
CA PRO A 2 11.02 11.56 -17.16
C PRO A 2 10.34 10.56 -16.22
N THR A 3 9.03 10.72 -16.02
CA THR A 3 8.18 9.72 -15.36
C THR A 3 8.39 8.41 -16.09
N SER A 4 8.97 7.41 -15.41
CA SER A 4 9.16 6.09 -16.00
C SER A 4 7.82 5.61 -16.53
N THR A 5 7.71 5.50 -17.86
CA THR A 5 6.57 4.92 -18.57
C THR A 5 6.57 3.39 -18.49
N GLY A 6 7.28 2.84 -17.49
CA GLY A 6 7.39 1.41 -17.23
C GLY A 6 6.21 0.91 -16.39
N ASN A 7 5.88 -0.35 -16.59
CA ASN A 7 4.98 -1.09 -15.72
C ASN A 7 5.45 -0.97 -14.24
N PRO A 8 4.57 -0.59 -13.28
CA PRO A 8 4.96 -0.43 -11.89
C PRO A 8 5.49 -1.72 -11.26
N TRP A 9 4.96 -2.89 -11.65
CA TRP A 9 5.38 -4.19 -11.12
C TRP A 9 6.80 -4.54 -11.55
N ASP A 10 7.12 -4.39 -12.84
CA ASP A 10 8.48 -4.59 -13.37
C ASP A 10 9.48 -3.64 -12.70
N THR A 11 9.05 -2.41 -12.44
CA THR A 11 9.87 -1.42 -11.75
C THR A 11 10.13 -1.84 -10.31
N ILE A 12 9.10 -2.26 -9.54
CA ILE A 12 9.28 -2.73 -8.16
C ILE A 12 10.28 -3.89 -8.10
N VAL A 13 10.09 -4.94 -8.91
CA VAL A 13 10.97 -6.11 -8.92
C VAL A 13 12.39 -5.75 -9.38
N GLY A 14 12.51 -4.98 -10.46
CA GLY A 14 13.81 -4.61 -11.02
C GLY A 14 14.62 -3.70 -10.09
N GLU A 15 13.99 -2.78 -9.36
CA GLU A 15 14.69 -1.94 -8.38
C GLU A 15 15.09 -2.71 -7.13
N ALA A 16 14.20 -3.57 -6.60
CA ALA A 16 14.53 -4.44 -5.48
C ALA A 16 15.71 -5.37 -5.85
N GLY A 17 15.70 -5.94 -7.05
CA GLY A 17 16.79 -6.80 -7.52
C GLY A 17 18.13 -6.06 -7.66
N ARG A 18 18.13 -4.77 -7.98
CA ARG A 18 19.37 -3.95 -7.99
C ARG A 18 19.92 -3.67 -6.60
N GLU A 19 19.05 -3.64 -5.59
CA GLU A 19 19.45 -3.41 -4.21
C GLU A 19 20.09 -4.65 -3.57
N SER A 20 19.55 -5.84 -3.83
CA SER A 20 20.04 -7.07 -3.19
C SER A 20 19.80 -8.33 -4.01
N ALA A 21 20.81 -9.22 -4.02
CA ALA A 21 20.66 -10.58 -4.55
C ALA A 21 19.61 -11.40 -3.79
N LEU A 22 19.36 -11.08 -2.51
CA LEU A 22 18.28 -11.70 -1.73
C LEU A 22 16.91 -11.37 -2.33
N TRP A 23 16.70 -10.12 -2.76
CA TRP A 23 15.44 -9.71 -3.40
C TRP A 23 15.27 -10.31 -4.78
N ILE A 24 16.36 -10.51 -5.53
CA ILE A 24 16.33 -11.29 -6.78
C ILE A 24 15.84 -12.72 -6.49
N ALA A 25 16.41 -13.37 -5.48
CA ALA A 25 16.03 -14.74 -5.12
C ALA A 25 14.58 -14.85 -4.61
N ALA A 26 14.07 -13.81 -3.97
CA ALA A 26 12.69 -13.75 -3.49
C ALA A 26 11.67 -13.39 -4.58
N ALA A 27 12.09 -12.88 -5.76
CA ALA A 27 11.16 -12.49 -6.81
C ALA A 27 10.49 -13.72 -7.43
N ARG A 28 9.16 -13.67 -7.58
CA ARG A 28 8.43 -14.68 -8.34
C ARG A 28 8.84 -14.64 -9.82
N PRO A 29 8.84 -15.78 -10.53
CA PRO A 29 8.90 -15.80 -11.98
C PRO A 29 7.85 -14.86 -12.57
N ALA A 30 8.16 -14.19 -13.67
CA ALA A 30 7.30 -13.14 -14.23
C ALA A 30 5.88 -13.64 -14.55
N GLU A 31 5.76 -14.90 -14.98
CA GLU A 31 4.51 -15.60 -15.27
C GLU A 31 3.67 -15.94 -14.03
N GLU A 32 4.26 -15.93 -12.84
CA GLU A 32 3.59 -16.18 -11.56
C GLU A 32 3.25 -14.89 -10.80
N GLN A 33 3.72 -13.74 -11.28
CA GLN A 33 3.45 -12.45 -10.65
C GLN A 33 2.01 -12.01 -10.90
N GLU A 34 1.36 -11.50 -9.86
CA GLU A 34 -0.02 -11.02 -9.93
C GLU A 34 -0.05 -9.49 -10.08
N HIS A 35 -0.40 -9.00 -11.27
CA HIS A 35 -0.32 -7.56 -11.63
C HIS A 35 -1.66 -6.83 -11.49
N GLU A 36 -2.51 -7.26 -10.57
CA GLU A 36 -3.79 -6.59 -10.31
C GLU A 36 -3.59 -5.42 -9.33
N PRO A 37 -3.94 -4.18 -9.73
CA PRO A 37 -3.89 -3.04 -8.82
C PRO A 37 -5.06 -3.10 -7.83
N VAL A 38 -4.80 -2.71 -6.58
CA VAL A 38 -5.83 -2.68 -5.53
C VAL A 38 -6.21 -1.25 -5.20
N PHE A 39 -5.30 -0.51 -4.55
CA PHE A 39 -5.58 0.85 -4.08
C PHE A 39 -5.01 1.95 -4.98
N SER A 40 -4.03 1.66 -5.84
CA SER A 40 -3.44 2.68 -6.72
C SER A 40 -4.42 3.28 -7.71
N LEU A 41 -5.50 2.57 -8.05
CA LEU A 41 -6.58 3.09 -8.90
C LEU A 41 -7.43 4.16 -8.22
N LEU A 42 -7.39 4.25 -6.88
CA LEU A 42 -8.05 5.32 -6.12
C LEU A 42 -7.19 6.57 -6.01
N ALA A 43 -5.87 6.43 -6.17
CA ALA A 43 -4.90 7.52 -6.03
C ALA A 43 -4.71 8.31 -7.33
N GLU A 44 -4.14 9.52 -7.20
CA GLU A 44 -3.63 10.23 -8.37
C GLU A 44 -2.55 9.38 -9.10
N PRO A 45 -2.53 9.36 -10.44
CA PRO A 45 -1.61 8.50 -11.20
C PRO A 45 -0.13 8.66 -10.86
N ARG A 46 0.29 9.87 -10.45
CA ARG A 46 1.68 10.14 -10.03
C ARG A 46 2.11 9.32 -8.81
N TYR A 47 1.18 8.96 -7.94
CA TYR A 47 1.46 8.19 -6.72
C TYR A 47 1.39 6.69 -6.91
N ALA A 48 0.88 6.20 -8.04
CA ALA A 48 0.58 4.78 -8.26
C ALA A 48 1.79 3.87 -7.97
N LEU A 49 2.99 4.22 -8.46
CA LEU A 49 4.19 3.43 -8.22
C LEU A 49 4.52 3.35 -6.73
N GLY A 50 4.47 4.46 -5.99
CA GLY A 50 4.72 4.49 -4.55
C GLY A 50 3.69 3.68 -3.77
N VAL A 51 2.41 3.86 -4.07
CA VAL A 51 1.29 3.13 -3.45
C VAL A 51 1.43 1.63 -3.68
N GLU A 52 1.72 1.18 -4.91
CA GLU A 52 1.91 -0.24 -5.21
C GLU A 52 3.13 -0.85 -4.50
N THR A 53 4.20 -0.05 -4.30
CA THR A 53 5.39 -0.48 -3.56
C THR A 53 5.07 -0.73 -2.10
N ILE A 54 4.41 0.24 -1.46
CA ILE A 54 4.04 0.13 -0.04
C ILE A 54 3.01 -0.98 0.13
N TYR A 55 2.04 -1.11 -0.78
CA TYR A 55 1.04 -2.17 -0.69
C TYR A 55 1.67 -3.57 -0.83
N GLU A 56 2.66 -3.75 -1.70
CA GLU A 56 3.42 -5.00 -1.76
C GLU A 56 4.16 -5.29 -0.44
N GLY A 57 4.76 -4.25 0.17
CA GLY A 57 5.34 -4.34 1.52
C GLY A 57 4.33 -4.77 2.57
N TYR A 58 3.12 -4.20 2.54
CA TYR A 58 2.03 -4.57 3.44
C TYR A 58 1.63 -6.03 3.30
N LEU A 59 1.54 -6.54 2.07
CA LEU A 59 1.20 -7.94 1.83
C LEU A 59 2.29 -8.90 2.33
N LEU A 60 3.57 -8.49 2.31
CA LEU A 60 4.67 -9.27 2.90
C LEU A 60 4.54 -9.38 4.41
N HIS A 61 4.08 -8.33 5.08
CA HIS A 61 3.84 -8.36 6.52
C HIS A 61 2.58 -9.13 6.90
N TYR A 62 1.47 -8.91 6.18
CA TYR A 62 0.13 -9.24 6.70
C TYR A 62 -0.77 -10.04 5.75
N GLY A 63 -0.32 -10.37 4.53
CA GLY A 63 -1.18 -10.95 3.51
C GLY A 63 -0.51 -11.99 2.61
N LYS A 64 -0.97 -12.00 1.35
CA LYS A 64 -0.43 -12.79 0.24
C LYS A 64 0.28 -11.84 -0.75
N PRO A 65 1.62 -11.77 -0.74
CA PRO A 65 2.39 -10.96 -1.69
C PRO A 65 2.16 -11.37 -3.14
N ARG A 66 2.25 -10.41 -4.05
CA ARG A 66 1.96 -10.58 -5.48
C ARG A 66 3.21 -10.80 -6.31
N LEU A 67 4.31 -10.17 -5.93
CA LEU A 67 5.54 -10.08 -6.71
C LEU A 67 6.64 -10.96 -6.13
N PHE A 68 6.57 -11.24 -4.83
CA PHE A 68 7.62 -11.94 -4.11
C PHE A 68 7.11 -13.21 -3.43
N ALA A 69 8.02 -14.16 -3.24
CA ALA A 69 7.87 -15.37 -2.45
C ALA A 69 9.15 -15.59 -1.62
N PRO A 70 9.39 -14.78 -0.57
CA PRO A 70 10.54 -14.96 0.31
C PRO A 70 10.54 -16.36 0.94
N GLU A 71 11.73 -16.90 1.20
CA GLU A 71 11.91 -18.26 1.73
C GLU A 71 11.32 -18.42 3.14
N ASP A 72 11.42 -17.39 3.97
CA ASP A 72 10.98 -17.40 5.36
C ASP A 72 10.36 -16.06 5.80
N HIS A 73 9.86 -16.05 7.03
CA HIS A 73 9.19 -14.89 7.62
C HIS A 73 10.14 -13.72 7.85
N ASP A 74 11.38 -13.96 8.27
CA ASP A 74 12.35 -12.90 8.54
C ASP A 74 12.75 -12.18 7.25
N SER A 75 12.92 -12.93 6.16
CA SER A 75 13.16 -12.38 4.83
C SER A 75 11.95 -11.60 4.30
N ALA A 76 10.74 -12.08 4.56
CA ALA A 76 9.52 -11.35 4.23
C ALA A 76 9.41 -10.04 5.02
N LEU A 77 9.73 -10.06 6.31
CA LEU A 77 9.74 -8.88 7.17
C LEU A 77 10.72 -7.82 6.64
N LEU A 78 11.97 -8.21 6.37
CA LEU A 78 12.98 -7.30 5.84
C LEU A 78 12.62 -6.76 4.45
N LEU A 79 11.98 -7.57 3.59
CA LEU A 79 11.54 -7.11 2.28
C LEU A 79 10.40 -6.11 2.41
N GLY A 80 9.47 -6.37 3.33
CA GLY A 80 8.38 -5.47 3.66
C GLY A 80 8.90 -4.11 4.11
N ASP A 81 9.85 -4.10 5.05
CA ASP A 81 10.49 -2.87 5.54
C ASP A 81 11.20 -2.10 4.42
N TYR A 82 11.95 -2.81 3.57
CA TYR A 82 12.58 -2.21 2.39
C TYR A 82 11.56 -1.55 1.46
N LEU A 83 10.46 -2.25 1.14
CA LEU A 83 9.44 -1.74 0.23
C LEU A 83 8.64 -0.58 0.83
N TYR A 84 8.37 -0.58 2.14
CA TYR A 84 7.81 0.58 2.83
C TYR A 84 8.72 1.80 2.71
N ALA A 85 10.01 1.67 3.07
CA ALA A 85 10.95 2.77 3.00
C ALA A 85 11.12 3.28 1.56
N HIS A 86 11.31 2.38 0.60
CA HIS A 86 11.48 2.74 -0.81
C HIS A 86 10.23 3.35 -1.42
N GLY A 87 9.05 2.86 -1.03
CA GLY A 87 7.77 3.43 -1.41
C GLY A 87 7.59 4.88 -0.94
N LEU A 88 7.99 5.20 0.30
CA LEU A 88 7.96 6.57 0.80
C LEU A 88 8.90 7.50 0.04
N VAL A 89 10.11 7.04 -0.33
CA VAL A 89 11.04 7.79 -1.19
C VAL A 89 10.41 8.08 -2.55
N ARG A 90 9.70 7.11 -3.15
CA ARG A 90 9.00 7.31 -4.44
C ARG A 90 7.91 8.38 -4.33
N ILE A 91 7.20 8.44 -3.21
CA ILE A 91 6.14 9.43 -2.96
C ILE A 91 6.73 10.81 -2.76
N GLU A 92 7.83 10.92 -2.02
CA GLU A 92 8.55 12.18 -1.80
C GLU A 92 8.99 12.83 -3.12
N GLN A 93 9.48 12.03 -4.08
CA GLN A 93 9.96 12.51 -5.37
C GLN A 93 8.90 13.18 -6.27
N VAL A 94 7.62 12.86 -6.06
CA VAL A 94 6.49 13.30 -6.92
C VAL A 94 5.39 14.01 -6.15
N GLY A 95 5.54 14.09 -4.83
CA GLY A 95 4.51 14.48 -3.89
C GLY A 95 4.90 15.61 -2.96
N THR A 96 4.21 15.65 -1.84
CA THR A 96 4.42 16.63 -0.78
C THR A 96 4.78 15.90 0.52
N VAL A 97 5.25 16.65 1.51
CA VAL A 97 5.51 16.11 2.84
C VAL A 97 4.22 15.55 3.46
N GLU A 98 3.08 16.16 3.16
CA GLU A 98 1.77 15.68 3.60
C GLU A 98 1.44 14.30 3.01
N ALA A 99 1.75 14.06 1.72
CA ALA A 99 1.56 12.74 1.10
C ALA A 99 2.46 11.66 1.73
N VAL A 100 3.70 12.01 2.09
CA VAL A 100 4.60 11.11 2.83
C VAL A 100 4.04 10.82 4.23
N ASN A 101 3.58 11.87 4.93
CA ASN A 101 2.97 11.74 6.25
C ASN A 101 1.74 10.84 6.23
N ASP A 102 0.87 11.00 5.23
CA ASP A 102 -0.33 10.18 5.10
C ASP A 102 -0.02 8.69 4.93
N LEU A 103 1.04 8.33 4.19
CA LEU A 103 1.43 6.92 4.03
C LEU A 103 2.18 6.37 5.24
N ALA A 104 2.98 7.20 5.92
CA ALA A 104 3.60 6.81 7.20
C ALA A 104 2.52 6.54 8.27
N GLU A 105 1.52 7.42 8.36
CA GLU A 105 0.37 7.23 9.26
C GLU A 105 -0.46 6.00 8.89
N LEU A 106 -0.68 5.73 7.60
CA LEU A 106 -1.30 4.48 7.13
C LEU A 106 -0.54 3.26 7.62
N ILE A 107 0.78 3.20 7.43
CA ILE A 107 1.61 2.08 7.87
C ILE A 107 1.47 1.87 9.38
N ALA A 108 1.56 2.95 10.16
CA ALA A 108 1.44 2.91 11.62
C ALA A 108 0.04 2.44 12.08
N VAL A 109 -1.03 2.96 11.48
CA VAL A 109 -2.41 2.54 11.79
C VAL A 109 -2.61 1.07 11.45
N CYS A 110 -2.21 0.63 10.26
CA CYS A 110 -2.32 -0.77 9.86
C CYS A 110 -1.56 -1.70 10.80
N ALA A 111 -0.34 -1.35 11.22
CA ALA A 111 0.42 -2.12 12.20
C ALA A 111 -0.32 -2.22 13.55
N TYR A 112 -0.91 -1.12 14.02
CA TYR A 112 -1.74 -1.11 15.22
C TYR A 112 -2.97 -2.01 15.09
N LEU A 113 -3.71 -1.90 13.99
CA LEU A 113 -4.90 -2.72 13.73
C LEU A 113 -4.57 -4.21 13.71
N GLN A 114 -3.47 -4.58 13.05
CA GLN A 114 -3.01 -5.96 12.99
C GLN A 114 -2.58 -6.48 14.37
N ALA A 115 -1.86 -5.68 15.16
CA ALA A 115 -1.45 -6.05 16.51
C ALA A 115 -2.65 -6.27 17.46
N GLU A 116 -3.66 -5.42 17.38
CA GLU A 116 -4.87 -5.48 18.22
C GLU A 116 -5.99 -6.36 17.63
N GLN A 117 -5.77 -6.95 16.45
CA GLN A 117 -6.77 -7.72 15.70
C GLN A 117 -8.08 -6.95 15.43
N ILE A 118 -7.95 -5.64 15.19
CA ILE A 118 -9.06 -4.74 14.87
C ILE A 118 -9.21 -4.67 13.34
N LYS A 119 -10.44 -4.82 12.84
CA LYS A 119 -10.72 -4.68 11.40
C LYS A 119 -10.70 -3.20 11.00
N GLY A 120 -10.29 -2.90 9.77
CA GLY A 120 -10.39 -1.54 9.22
C GLY A 120 -9.26 -1.13 8.29
N ASP A 121 -8.22 -1.95 8.15
CA ASP A 121 -7.11 -1.77 7.22
C ASP A 121 -7.56 -1.40 5.80
N ALA A 122 -8.57 -2.12 5.29
CA ALA A 122 -9.15 -1.86 3.97
C ALA A 122 -9.67 -0.41 3.82
N SER A 123 -10.36 0.10 4.84
CA SER A 123 -10.89 1.47 4.86
C SER A 123 -9.77 2.51 5.00
N VAL A 124 -8.74 2.23 5.81
CA VAL A 124 -7.57 3.12 5.95
C VAL A 124 -6.81 3.22 4.62
N TRP A 125 -6.60 2.08 3.95
CA TRP A 125 -5.97 2.02 2.63
C TRP A 125 -6.77 2.79 1.58
N ALA A 126 -8.08 2.54 1.48
CA ALA A 126 -8.94 3.19 0.50
C ALA A 126 -8.97 4.71 0.68
N ALA A 127 -9.14 5.19 1.92
CA ALA A 127 -9.17 6.62 2.22
C ALA A 127 -7.82 7.28 1.98
N THR A 128 -6.72 6.64 2.42
CA THR A 128 -5.37 7.17 2.24
C THR A 128 -5.01 7.28 0.78
N ALA A 129 -5.32 6.28 -0.05
CA ALA A 129 -5.06 6.34 -1.47
C ALA A 129 -5.90 7.44 -2.15
N ALA A 130 -7.19 7.54 -1.82
CA ALA A 130 -8.10 8.49 -2.46
C ALA A 130 -7.79 9.96 -2.14
N LEU A 131 -7.29 10.25 -0.94
CA LEU A 131 -7.09 11.61 -0.40
C LEU A 131 -5.61 11.93 -0.14
N LEU A 132 -4.70 11.20 -0.79
CA LEU A 132 -3.28 11.23 -0.49
C LEU A 132 -2.70 12.65 -0.59
N GLY A 133 -2.22 13.18 0.54
CA GLY A 133 -1.62 14.52 0.63
C GLY A 133 -2.63 15.67 0.72
N GLU A 134 -3.93 15.39 0.83
CA GLU A 134 -4.98 16.41 0.95
C GLU A 134 -5.18 16.89 2.41
N GLY A 135 -4.57 16.22 3.39
CA GLY A 135 -4.65 16.62 4.82
C GLY A 135 -6.04 16.44 5.45
N ALA A 136 -6.81 15.47 4.95
CA ALA A 136 -8.24 15.28 5.28
C ALA A 136 -8.54 14.03 6.13
N LEU A 137 -7.52 13.33 6.63
CA LEU A 137 -7.67 11.99 7.22
C LEU A 137 -7.62 11.94 8.74
N ASP A 138 -7.17 13.01 9.41
CA ASP A 138 -6.84 12.98 10.85
C ASP A 138 -8.05 12.66 11.75
N ASP A 139 -9.18 13.32 11.52
CA ASP A 139 -10.40 13.09 12.30
C ASP A 139 -10.92 11.65 12.10
N ALA A 140 -10.87 11.16 10.87
CA ALA A 140 -11.33 9.81 10.52
C ALA A 140 -10.40 8.73 11.10
N ARG A 141 -9.08 8.94 11.07
CA ARG A 141 -8.10 8.07 11.74
C ARG A 141 -8.26 8.10 13.26
N THR A 142 -8.61 9.25 13.83
CA THR A 142 -8.86 9.40 15.27
C THR A 142 -10.07 8.57 15.70
N SER A 143 -11.18 8.64 14.96
CA SER A 143 -12.36 7.82 15.23
C SER A 143 -12.04 6.32 15.15
N LEU A 144 -11.24 5.89 14.17
CA LEU A 144 -10.79 4.50 14.11
C LEU A 144 -9.96 4.09 15.33
N ARG A 145 -9.03 4.94 15.79
CA ARG A 145 -8.16 4.61 16.93
C ARG A 145 -8.89 4.58 18.26
N LEU A 146 -9.85 5.49 18.46
CA LEU A 146 -10.55 5.64 19.74
C LEU A 146 -11.79 4.76 19.84
N ASP A 147 -12.52 4.61 18.74
CA ASP A 147 -13.85 3.99 18.73
C ASP A 147 -13.90 2.69 17.90
N ASN A 148 -12.80 2.30 17.25
CA ASN A 148 -12.74 1.19 16.30
C ASN A 148 -13.76 1.33 15.15
N ASP A 149 -14.11 2.57 14.78
CA ASP A 149 -15.04 2.86 13.68
C ASP A 149 -14.26 3.22 12.39
N PRO A 150 -14.23 2.32 11.39
CA PRO A 150 -13.64 2.62 10.08
C PRO A 150 -14.59 3.42 9.17
N GLY A 151 -15.85 3.59 9.55
CA GLY A 151 -16.90 4.21 8.74
C GLY A 151 -16.56 5.63 8.24
N PRO A 152 -15.95 6.52 9.04
CA PRO A 152 -15.52 7.83 8.55
C PRO A 152 -14.53 7.74 7.39
N LEU A 153 -13.55 6.83 7.45
CA LEU A 153 -12.56 6.63 6.39
C LEU A 153 -13.23 6.10 5.11
N GLU A 154 -14.13 5.12 5.24
CA GLU A 154 -14.83 4.57 4.09
C GLU A 154 -15.72 5.62 3.40
N ARG A 155 -16.43 6.45 4.18
CA ARG A 155 -17.24 7.55 3.63
C ARG A 155 -16.38 8.58 2.88
N LEU A 156 -15.21 8.90 3.42
CA LEU A 156 -14.25 9.81 2.77
C LEU A 156 -13.75 9.22 1.44
N ALA A 157 -13.33 7.96 1.43
CA ALA A 157 -12.90 7.26 0.22
C ALA A 157 -14.00 7.25 -0.85
N ARG A 158 -15.22 6.86 -0.47
CA ARG A 158 -16.38 6.80 -1.37
C ARG A 158 -16.78 8.18 -1.89
N GLY A 159 -16.77 9.20 -1.04
CA GLY A 159 -17.03 10.57 -1.44
C GLY A 159 -16.02 11.11 -2.47
N ARG A 160 -14.77 10.64 -2.43
CA ARG A 160 -13.69 11.09 -3.32
C ARG A 160 -13.58 10.27 -4.61
N ALA A 161 -13.62 8.95 -4.51
CA ALA A 161 -13.35 8.02 -5.62
C ALA A 161 -14.61 7.34 -6.19
N GLY A 162 -15.76 7.47 -5.52
CA GLY A 162 -17.01 6.83 -5.89
C GLY A 162 -17.17 5.40 -5.34
N ASP A 163 -18.43 5.00 -5.14
CA ASP A 163 -18.78 3.74 -4.48
C ASP A 163 -18.22 2.51 -5.20
N ASP A 164 -18.41 2.42 -6.52
CA ASP A 164 -18.00 1.25 -7.30
C ASP A 164 -16.47 1.05 -7.30
N ALA A 165 -15.71 2.14 -7.29
CA ALA A 165 -14.24 2.06 -7.30
C ALA A 165 -13.73 1.57 -5.94
N VAL A 166 -14.28 2.11 -4.86
CA VAL A 166 -13.95 1.69 -3.49
C VAL A 166 -14.37 0.23 -3.28
N GLU A 167 -15.57 -0.16 -3.69
CA GLU A 167 -16.06 -1.54 -3.53
C GLU A 167 -15.14 -2.56 -4.21
N ARG A 168 -14.71 -2.27 -5.45
CA ARG A 168 -13.74 -3.13 -6.15
C ARG A 168 -12.40 -3.23 -5.41
N ALA A 169 -11.88 -2.11 -4.92
CA ALA A 169 -10.61 -2.11 -4.19
C ALA A 169 -10.71 -2.90 -2.87
N LEU A 170 -11.82 -2.75 -2.13
CA LEU A 170 -12.05 -3.50 -0.89
C LEU A 170 -12.21 -5.00 -1.15
N ALA A 171 -12.94 -5.39 -2.20
CA ALA A 171 -13.08 -6.79 -2.60
C ALA A 171 -11.73 -7.40 -3.00
N ALA A 172 -10.97 -6.71 -3.86
CA ALA A 172 -9.64 -7.15 -4.28
C ALA A 172 -8.66 -7.24 -3.10
N HIS A 173 -8.75 -6.33 -2.12
CA HIS A 173 -7.96 -6.39 -0.89
C HIS A 173 -8.32 -7.61 -0.03
N ALA A 174 -9.61 -7.91 0.14
CA ALA A 174 -10.07 -9.04 0.95
C ALA A 174 -9.54 -10.38 0.42
N GLU A 175 -9.40 -10.55 -0.90
CA GLU A 175 -8.80 -11.74 -1.52
C GLU A 175 -7.29 -11.91 -1.23
N ARG A 176 -6.63 -10.85 -0.75
CA ARG A 176 -5.19 -10.84 -0.42
C ARG A 176 -4.90 -11.10 1.04
N LEU A 177 -5.91 -11.03 1.90
CA LEU A 177 -5.79 -11.30 3.33
C LEU A 177 -6.11 -12.79 3.60
N ARG A 178 -5.50 -13.34 4.66
CA ARG A 178 -5.63 -14.75 5.04
C ARG A 178 -6.86 -15.00 5.92
#